data_AF-A0A7H1NNK7-F1
#
_entry.id   AF-A0A7H1NNK7-F1
#
_cell.length_a   1.000
_cell.length_b   1.000
_cell.length_c   1.000
_cell.angle_alpha   90.00
_cell.angle_beta   90.00
_cell.angle_gamma   90.00
#
_symmetry.space_group_name_H-M   'P 1'
#
loop_
_entity.id
_entity.type
_entity.pdbx_description
1 polymer ?
#
loop_
_entity_poly.entity_id
_entity_poly.type
_entity_poly.pdbx_seq_one_letter_code
_entity_poly.pdbx_strand_id
1 'polypeptide(L)'
;METIDELTTFLTTATEDDGLLYRGVAWSLMREKGVLPTNAPSLGPMIETDLAEYGFALLRGSMALRAQAGASDLTNKAFECAAIAFESLVRNGDPKSPDRGFHRTIAAVAYHLAGFSALAYSLFNDVTDDLNASPGETAIRHLILRDLGQLRGFVRDWLGDQAHEDGEIVKALRGKESDIDEALSAILNTTICRALACFDLRSRRTNLSQSRPRGCCSSPQSAWRTT
;
A
#
# COMPACT_ATOMS: atom_id res chain seq x y z
N MET A 1 12.08 -11.73 -16.56
CA MET A 1 10.72 -11.16 -16.39
C MET A 1 9.81 -12.35 -16.27
N GLU A 2 9.17 -12.54 -15.11
CA GLU A 2 8.26 -13.67 -14.88
C GLU A 2 7.05 -13.57 -15.82
N THR A 3 6.69 -14.69 -16.43
CA THR A 3 5.56 -14.81 -17.36
C THR A 3 4.23 -14.90 -16.61
N ILE A 4 3.12 -14.66 -17.32
CA ILE A 4 1.76 -14.82 -16.77
C ILE A 4 1.54 -16.24 -16.22
N ASP A 5 2.03 -17.27 -16.93
CA ASP A 5 1.86 -18.68 -16.54
C ASP A 5 2.67 -19.02 -15.27
N GLU A 6 3.91 -18.52 -15.18
CA GLU A 6 4.75 -18.69 -13.97
C GLU A 6 4.10 -18.01 -12.75
N LEU A 7 3.62 -16.77 -12.91
CA LEU A 7 2.95 -16.03 -11.83
C LEU A 7 1.63 -16.70 -11.41
N THR A 8 0.85 -17.17 -12.39
CA THR A 8 -0.41 -17.89 -12.13
C THR A 8 -0.14 -19.19 -11.37
N THR A 9 0.87 -19.96 -11.78
CA THR A 9 1.27 -21.20 -11.12
C THR A 9 1.72 -20.92 -9.69
N PHE A 10 2.62 -19.95 -9.51
CA PHE A 10 3.10 -19.53 -8.20
C PHE A 10 1.95 -19.14 -7.26
N LEU A 11 1.06 -18.23 -7.69
CA LEU A 11 -0.04 -17.77 -6.84
C LEU A 11 -1.07 -18.87 -6.56
N THR A 12 -1.30 -19.78 -7.50
CA THR A 12 -2.19 -20.92 -7.29
C THR A 12 -1.64 -21.77 -6.15
N THR A 13 -0.38 -22.21 -6.23
CA THR A 13 0.27 -23.00 -5.19
C THR A 13 0.38 -22.24 -3.87
N ALA A 14 0.79 -20.97 -3.90
CA ALA A 14 0.98 -20.18 -2.68
C ALA A 14 -0.35 -19.86 -1.95
N THR A 15 -1.49 -19.88 -2.64
CA THR A 15 -2.80 -19.67 -2.01
C THR A 15 -3.54 -20.97 -1.67
N GLU A 16 -2.91 -22.12 -1.90
CA GLU A 16 -3.37 -23.39 -1.32
C GLU A 16 -3.14 -23.36 0.20
N ASP A 17 -4.02 -24.02 0.95
CA ASP A 17 -3.97 -24.01 2.40
C ASP A 17 -2.85 -24.94 2.90
N ASP A 18 -1.72 -24.34 3.28
CA ASP A 18 -0.60 -25.00 3.95
C ASP A 18 -0.67 -24.88 5.49
N GLY A 19 -1.74 -24.25 6.01
CA GLY A 19 -1.95 -23.98 7.42
C GLY A 19 -1.10 -22.84 8.01
N LEU A 20 -0.23 -22.16 7.25
CA LEU A 20 0.56 -21.03 7.75
C LEU A 20 -0.34 -19.88 8.19
N LEU A 21 -1.32 -19.50 7.37
CA LEU A 21 -2.26 -18.42 7.71
C LEU A 21 -3.10 -18.76 8.94
N TYR A 22 -3.57 -20.00 9.06
CA TYR A 22 -4.31 -20.45 10.24
C TYR A 22 -3.46 -20.34 11.52
N ARG A 23 -2.20 -20.79 11.45
CA ARG A 23 -1.25 -20.65 12.55
C ARG A 23 -0.95 -19.19 12.86
N GLY A 24 -0.80 -18.34 11.85
CA GLY A 24 -0.58 -16.89 12.01
C GLY A 24 -1.73 -16.19 12.69
N VAL A 25 -2.97 -16.50 12.30
CA VAL A 25 -4.17 -15.95 12.95
C VAL A 25 -4.23 -16.41 14.41
N ALA A 26 -4.06 -17.71 14.68
CA ALA A 26 -4.03 -18.23 16.05
C ALA A 26 -2.92 -17.56 16.88
N TRP A 27 -1.72 -17.44 16.33
CA TRP A 27 -0.59 -16.76 16.94
C TRP A 27 -0.91 -15.30 17.30
N SER A 28 -1.55 -14.56 16.40
CA SER A 28 -1.97 -13.17 16.63
C SER A 28 -3.06 -13.01 17.69
N LEU A 29 -3.95 -14.00 17.81
CA LEU A 29 -5.01 -13.98 18.82
C LEU A 29 -4.50 -14.34 20.22
N MET A 30 -3.50 -15.22 20.31
CA MET A 30 -2.99 -15.72 21.59
C MET A 30 -2.03 -14.75 22.27
N ARG A 31 -1.26 -13.98 21.49
CA ARG A 31 -0.28 -13.05 22.07
C ARG A 31 -0.97 -11.82 22.68
N GLU A 32 -0.33 -11.25 23.68
CA GLU A 32 -0.68 -9.94 24.24
C GLU A 32 0.56 -9.05 24.26
N LYS A 33 0.48 -7.89 23.58
CA LYS A 33 1.60 -6.95 23.41
C LYS A 33 2.89 -7.63 22.90
N GLY A 34 2.75 -8.56 21.95
CA GLY A 34 3.87 -9.28 21.34
C GLY A 34 4.29 -10.55 22.08
N VAL A 35 3.81 -10.80 23.31
CA VAL A 35 4.27 -11.93 24.13
C VAL A 35 3.25 -13.07 24.07
N LEU A 36 3.71 -14.28 23.72
CA LEU A 36 2.90 -15.49 23.80
C LEU A 36 2.80 -16.00 25.24
N PRO A 37 1.66 -16.59 25.63
CA PRO A 37 1.52 -17.22 26.94
C PRO A 37 2.41 -18.46 27.04
N THR A 38 2.87 -18.79 28.25
CA THR A 38 3.82 -19.90 28.49
C THR A 38 3.29 -21.28 28.08
N ASN A 39 1.97 -21.43 28.00
CA ASN A 39 1.29 -22.66 27.59
C ASN A 39 0.86 -22.65 26.11
N ALA A 40 1.35 -21.71 25.30
CA ALA A 40 1.03 -21.68 23.87
C ALA A 40 1.51 -22.97 23.17
N PRO A 41 0.74 -23.49 22.19
CA PRO A 41 1.18 -24.61 21.37
C PRO A 41 2.36 -24.19 20.49
N SER A 42 3.09 -25.18 19.96
CA SER A 42 4.12 -24.91 18.95
C SER A 42 3.47 -24.42 17.66
N LEU A 43 3.66 -23.14 17.32
CA LEU A 43 3.10 -22.50 16.13
C LEU A 43 4.12 -22.40 14.97
N GLY A 44 5.39 -22.70 15.26
CA GLY A 44 6.52 -22.57 14.34
C GLY A 44 7.58 -21.64 14.93
N PRO A 45 8.88 -21.99 14.83
CA PRO A 45 9.95 -21.21 15.47
C PRO A 45 10.18 -19.84 14.80
N MET A 46 9.79 -19.68 13.54
CA MET A 46 10.04 -18.50 12.71
C MET A 46 8.73 -17.88 12.20
N ILE A 47 7.61 -18.07 12.91
CA ILE A 47 6.28 -17.70 12.41
C ILE A 47 6.17 -16.25 11.93
N GLU A 48 6.86 -15.31 12.58
CA GLU A 48 6.94 -13.91 12.14
C GLU A 48 7.58 -13.77 10.77
N THR A 49 8.76 -14.36 10.60
CA THR A 49 9.51 -14.34 9.33
C THR A 49 8.72 -15.05 8.23
N ASP A 50 8.18 -16.23 8.53
CA ASP A 50 7.39 -17.03 7.58
C ASP A 50 6.18 -16.22 7.06
N LEU A 51 5.44 -15.54 7.95
CA LEU A 51 4.31 -14.69 7.58
C LEU A 51 4.73 -13.48 6.76
N ALA A 52 5.83 -12.82 7.12
CA ALA A 52 6.33 -11.66 6.39
C ALA A 52 6.77 -12.04 4.97
N GLU A 53 7.57 -13.09 4.83
CA GLU A 53 8.05 -13.59 3.53
C GLU A 53 6.89 -14.03 2.65
N TYR A 54 5.94 -14.79 3.21
CA TYR A 54 4.73 -15.21 2.52
C TYR A 54 3.90 -14.03 2.04
N GLY A 55 3.61 -13.06 2.93
CA GLY A 55 2.85 -11.86 2.60
C GLY A 55 3.49 -11.04 1.48
N PHE A 56 4.82 -10.85 1.54
CA PHE A 56 5.55 -10.13 0.51
C PHE A 56 5.60 -10.88 -0.82
N ALA A 57 5.77 -12.20 -0.80
CA ALA A 57 5.81 -13.01 -2.00
C ALA A 57 4.46 -12.95 -2.74
N LEU A 58 3.35 -13.10 -2.01
CA LEU A 58 2.01 -12.95 -2.56
C LEU A 58 1.74 -11.54 -3.08
N LEU A 59 2.13 -10.49 -2.35
CA LEU A 59 1.91 -9.11 -2.76
C LEU A 59 2.64 -8.81 -4.08
N ARG A 60 3.93 -9.19 -4.18
CA ARG A 60 4.72 -9.01 -5.41
C ARG A 60 4.13 -9.78 -6.59
N GLY A 61 3.85 -11.07 -6.41
CA GLY A 61 3.30 -11.92 -7.47
C GLY A 61 1.94 -11.41 -7.95
N SER A 62 1.07 -10.99 -7.03
CA SER A 62 -0.27 -10.48 -7.34
C SER A 62 -0.21 -9.14 -8.08
N MET A 63 0.66 -8.22 -7.67
CA MET A 63 0.87 -6.96 -8.37
C MET A 63 1.44 -7.18 -9.78
N ALA A 64 2.43 -8.07 -9.91
CA ALA A 64 3.03 -8.41 -11.20
C ALA A 64 2.01 -9.04 -12.16
N LEU A 65 1.20 -10.00 -11.68
CA LEU A 65 0.16 -10.62 -12.50
C LEU A 65 -0.93 -9.62 -12.86
N ARG A 66 -1.38 -8.80 -11.91
CA ARG A 66 -2.43 -7.80 -12.14
C ARG A 66 -2.00 -6.70 -13.12
N ALA A 67 -0.71 -6.34 -13.13
CA ALA A 67 -0.16 -5.41 -14.10
C ALA A 67 -0.17 -5.96 -15.54
N GLN A 68 -0.01 -7.28 -15.70
CA GLN A 68 0.05 -7.94 -17.02
C GLN A 68 -1.33 -8.39 -17.53
N ALA A 69 -2.14 -9.01 -16.66
CA ALA A 69 -3.39 -9.69 -17.02
C ALA A 69 -4.65 -9.00 -16.46
N GLY A 70 -4.50 -7.96 -15.62
CA GLY A 70 -5.62 -7.30 -14.95
C GLY A 70 -6.08 -8.04 -13.69
N ALA A 71 -7.20 -7.57 -13.11
CA ALA A 71 -7.76 -8.15 -11.89
C ALA A 71 -8.42 -9.51 -12.16
N SER A 72 -8.29 -10.44 -11.23
CA SER A 72 -8.84 -11.80 -11.29
C SER A 72 -9.14 -12.32 -9.90
N ASP A 73 -9.97 -13.37 -9.79
CA ASP A 73 -10.26 -14.00 -8.50
C ASP A 73 -8.98 -14.53 -7.81
N LEU A 74 -8.03 -15.05 -8.59
CA LEU A 74 -6.74 -15.49 -8.07
C LEU A 74 -5.93 -14.33 -7.46
N THR A 75 -5.83 -13.20 -8.15
CA THR A 75 -5.11 -12.03 -7.61
C THR A 75 -5.82 -11.45 -6.39
N ASN A 76 -7.16 -11.42 -6.37
CA ASN A 76 -7.92 -10.97 -5.21
C ASN A 76 -7.68 -11.89 -3.99
N LYS A 77 -7.75 -13.21 -4.18
CA LYS A 77 -7.47 -14.19 -3.13
C LYS A 77 -6.03 -14.07 -2.61
N ALA A 78 -5.06 -13.91 -3.50
CA ALA A 78 -3.67 -13.74 -3.10
C ALA A 78 -3.44 -12.43 -2.32
N PHE A 79 -4.10 -11.33 -2.70
CA PHE A 79 -4.09 -10.12 -1.89
C PHE A 79 -4.75 -10.32 -0.52
N GLU A 80 -5.84 -11.07 -0.43
CA GLU A 80 -6.48 -11.41 0.84
C GLU A 80 -5.55 -12.23 1.75
N CYS A 81 -4.93 -13.29 1.22
CA CYS A 81 -3.95 -14.10 1.94
C CYS A 81 -2.76 -13.26 2.43
N ALA A 82 -2.24 -12.35 1.60
CA ALA A 82 -1.20 -11.42 2.01
C ALA A 82 -1.67 -10.49 3.13
N ALA A 83 -2.90 -9.97 3.04
CA ALA A 83 -3.48 -9.09 4.05
C ALA A 83 -3.61 -9.79 5.41
N ILE A 84 -4.10 -11.03 5.44
CA ILE A 84 -4.23 -11.84 6.66
C ILE A 84 -2.85 -12.10 7.28
N ALA A 85 -1.82 -12.37 6.47
CA ALA A 85 -0.47 -12.57 6.95
C ALA A 85 0.09 -11.31 7.65
N PHE A 86 -0.04 -10.14 7.01
CA PHE A 86 0.42 -8.88 7.60
C PHE A 86 -0.42 -8.42 8.79
N GLU A 87 -1.75 -8.61 8.76
CA GLU A 87 -2.60 -8.34 9.92
C GLU A 87 -2.19 -9.21 11.11
N SER A 88 -1.86 -10.48 10.86
CA SER A 88 -1.37 -11.40 11.88
C SER A 88 -0.04 -10.95 12.49
N LEU A 89 0.79 -10.15 11.81
CA LEU A 89 2.00 -9.53 12.38
C LEU A 89 1.69 -8.31 13.26
N VAL A 90 0.57 -7.64 13.03
CA VAL A 90 0.20 -6.39 13.72
C VAL A 90 -0.70 -6.63 14.93
N ARG A 91 -1.68 -7.52 14.79
CA ARG A 91 -2.74 -7.74 15.79
C ARG A 91 -2.17 -8.26 17.11
N ASN A 92 -2.41 -7.55 18.20
CA ASN A 92 -1.84 -7.83 19.53
C ASN A 92 -0.30 -7.93 19.57
N GLY A 93 0.42 -7.42 18.55
CA GLY A 93 1.88 -7.32 18.54
C GLY A 93 2.41 -6.30 19.54
N ASP A 94 3.74 -6.19 19.64
CA ASP A 94 4.37 -5.13 20.43
C ASP A 94 3.97 -3.75 19.86
N PRO A 95 3.30 -2.87 20.64
CA PRO A 95 2.93 -1.53 20.19
C PRO A 95 4.13 -0.68 19.75
N LYS A 96 5.32 -0.96 20.30
CA LYS A 96 6.56 -0.20 20.04
C LYS A 96 7.42 -0.78 18.93
N SER A 97 6.98 -1.86 18.29
CA SER A 97 7.71 -2.42 17.15
C SER A 97 7.84 -1.36 16.03
N PRO A 98 9.04 -1.13 15.49
CA PRO A 98 9.26 -0.14 14.44
C PRO A 98 8.51 -0.51 13.15
N ASP A 99 8.37 -1.81 12.85
CA ASP A 99 7.74 -2.29 11.62
C ASP A 99 6.20 -2.33 11.70
N ARG A 100 5.62 -2.00 12.86
CA ARG A 100 4.17 -2.09 13.09
C ARG A 100 3.37 -1.17 12.17
N GLY A 101 3.81 0.08 12.00
CA GLY A 101 3.17 1.05 11.10
C GLY A 101 3.20 0.59 9.65
N PHE A 102 4.37 0.10 9.22
CA PHE A 102 4.58 -0.46 7.91
C PHE A 102 3.70 -1.70 7.63
N HIS A 103 3.78 -2.75 8.47
CA HIS A 103 2.98 -3.97 8.27
C HIS A 103 1.47 -3.69 8.29
N ARG A 104 1.02 -2.77 9.15
CA ARG A 104 -0.40 -2.35 9.20
C ARG A 104 -0.82 -1.68 7.90
N THR A 105 0.01 -0.78 7.39
CA THR A 105 -0.26 -0.08 6.13
C THR A 105 -0.32 -1.08 4.98
N ILE A 106 0.63 -2.00 4.89
CA ILE A 106 0.63 -3.04 3.84
C ILE A 106 -0.56 -3.99 3.97
N ALA A 107 -0.95 -4.40 5.18
CA ALA A 107 -2.18 -5.19 5.39
C ALA A 107 -3.42 -4.46 4.86
N ALA A 108 -3.56 -3.16 5.16
CA ALA A 108 -4.68 -2.35 4.68
C ALA A 108 -4.66 -2.16 3.15
N VAL A 109 -3.48 -1.93 2.55
CA VAL A 109 -3.30 -1.89 1.10
C VAL A 109 -3.76 -3.21 0.47
N ALA A 110 -3.30 -4.34 1.02
CA ALA A 110 -3.63 -5.67 0.49
C ALA A 110 -5.13 -5.97 0.59
N TYR A 111 -5.78 -5.70 1.74
CA TYR A 111 -7.24 -5.80 1.85
C TYR A 111 -7.98 -4.90 0.86
N HIS A 112 -7.51 -3.66 0.67
CA HIS A 112 -8.14 -2.76 -0.28
C HIS A 112 -8.01 -3.27 -1.73
N LEU A 113 -6.84 -3.78 -2.11
CA LEU A 113 -6.59 -4.38 -3.42
C LEU A 113 -7.39 -5.67 -3.67
N ALA A 114 -7.66 -6.44 -2.62
CA ALA A 114 -8.54 -7.62 -2.63
C ALA A 114 -10.05 -7.27 -2.70
N GLY A 115 -10.42 -5.99 -2.52
CA GLY A 115 -11.82 -5.54 -2.54
C GLY A 115 -12.47 -5.44 -1.15
N PHE A 116 -11.77 -5.78 -0.06
CA PHE A 116 -12.25 -5.72 1.32
C PHE A 116 -12.03 -4.35 1.98
N SER A 117 -12.61 -3.30 1.41
CA SER A 117 -12.37 -1.91 1.85
C SER A 117 -12.76 -1.65 3.31
N ALA A 118 -13.80 -2.32 3.82
CA ALA A 118 -14.21 -2.20 5.23
C ALA A 118 -13.12 -2.71 6.20
N LEU A 119 -12.49 -3.84 5.88
CA LEU A 119 -11.38 -4.39 6.68
C LEU A 119 -10.16 -3.46 6.58
N ALA A 120 -9.81 -3.00 5.39
CA ALA A 120 -8.74 -2.04 5.19
C ALA A 120 -8.93 -0.77 6.02
N TYR A 121 -10.15 -0.25 6.11
CA TYR A 121 -10.45 0.98 6.88
C TYR A 121 -10.39 0.72 8.38
N SER A 122 -10.87 -0.45 8.83
CA SER A 122 -10.85 -0.83 10.25
C SER A 122 -9.45 -0.86 10.83
N LEU A 123 -8.44 -1.25 10.04
CA LEU A 123 -7.03 -1.27 10.46
C LEU A 123 -6.48 0.12 10.81
N PHE A 124 -7.10 1.20 10.31
CA PHE A 124 -6.71 2.58 10.59
C PHE A 124 -7.59 3.29 11.62
N ASN A 125 -8.62 2.62 12.13
CA ASN A 125 -9.61 3.19 13.03
C ASN A 125 -9.24 3.06 14.52
N ASP A 126 -8.18 2.29 14.84
CA ASP A 126 -7.57 2.30 16.17
C ASP A 126 -6.79 3.62 16.35
N VAL A 127 -7.44 4.57 17.01
CA VAL A 127 -6.99 5.94 17.32
C VAL A 127 -5.89 5.93 18.37
N THR A 128 -4.68 5.58 17.96
CA THR A 128 -3.47 5.97 18.69
C THR A 128 -2.57 6.71 17.72
N ASP A 129 -2.40 8.02 17.90
CA ASP A 129 -1.51 8.89 17.11
C ASP A 129 -0.05 8.41 17.06
N ASP A 130 0.31 7.43 17.90
CA ASP A 130 1.63 6.79 17.97
C ASP A 130 1.67 5.49 17.14
N LEU A 131 1.47 5.61 15.82
CA LEU A 131 1.54 4.46 14.91
C LEU A 131 2.95 4.12 14.43
N ASN A 132 3.99 4.83 14.89
CA ASN A 132 5.32 4.83 14.27
C ASN A 132 5.21 4.97 12.73
N ALA A 133 4.22 5.72 12.25
CA ALA A 133 3.89 5.74 10.83
C ALA A 133 4.86 6.66 10.09
N SER A 134 5.48 6.13 9.05
CA SER A 134 6.29 6.96 8.16
C SER A 134 5.42 7.97 7.38
N PRO A 135 6.01 9.06 6.87
CA PRO A 135 5.28 10.01 6.03
C PRO A 135 4.59 9.35 4.83
N GLY A 136 5.24 8.38 4.19
CA GLY A 136 4.72 7.60 3.08
C GLY A 136 3.52 6.73 3.49
N GLU A 137 3.59 6.09 4.67
CA GLU A 137 2.46 5.35 5.24
C GLU A 137 1.26 6.25 5.52
N THR A 138 1.51 7.45 6.06
CA THR A 138 0.47 8.46 6.30
C THR A 138 -0.23 8.88 5.01
N ALA A 139 0.55 9.13 3.95
CA ALA A 139 0.00 9.47 2.64
C ALA A 139 -0.83 8.30 2.05
N ILE A 140 -0.34 7.06 2.13
CA ILE A 140 -1.06 5.87 1.67
C ILE A 140 -2.35 5.67 2.48
N ARG A 141 -2.33 5.88 3.79
CA ARG A 141 -3.52 5.82 4.66
C ARG A 141 -4.60 6.78 4.16
N HIS A 142 -4.28 8.05 3.93
CA HIS A 142 -5.26 9.01 3.41
C HIS A 142 -5.81 8.60 2.03
N LEU A 143 -4.96 8.01 1.17
CA LEU A 143 -5.38 7.49 -0.12
C LEU A 143 -6.38 6.33 0.02
N ILE A 144 -6.09 5.34 0.88
CA ILE A 144 -6.97 4.19 1.14
C ILE A 144 -8.32 4.67 1.69
N LEU A 145 -8.30 5.54 2.72
CA LEU A 145 -9.49 6.13 3.33
C LEU A 145 -10.24 7.09 2.40
N ARG A 146 -9.71 7.33 1.20
CA ARG A 146 -10.25 8.25 0.19
C ARG A 146 -10.39 9.69 0.71
N ASP A 147 -9.62 10.05 1.73
CA ASP A 147 -9.54 11.42 2.23
C ASP A 147 -8.52 12.21 1.41
N LEU A 148 -8.94 12.56 0.19
CA LEU A 148 -8.10 13.32 -0.73
C LEU A 148 -7.85 14.76 -0.24
N GLY A 149 -8.66 15.25 0.71
CA GLY A 149 -8.47 16.56 1.33
C GLY A 149 -7.21 16.55 2.19
N GLN A 150 -7.17 15.64 3.17
CA GLN A 150 -6.01 15.46 4.03
C GLN A 150 -4.77 15.00 3.26
N LEU A 151 -4.92 14.09 2.30
CA LEU A 151 -3.81 13.67 1.43
C LEU A 151 -3.13 14.86 0.76
N ARG A 152 -3.91 15.80 0.20
CA ARG A 152 -3.35 16.97 -0.49
C ARG A 152 -2.70 17.95 0.46
N GLY A 153 -3.32 18.18 1.62
CA GLY A 153 -2.71 19.01 2.68
C GLY A 153 -1.34 18.45 3.04
N PHE A 154 -1.31 17.17 3.41
CA PHE A 154 -0.09 16.45 3.77
C PHE A 154 1.00 16.52 2.68
N VAL A 155 0.67 16.15 1.44
CA VAL A 155 1.63 16.16 0.33
C VAL A 155 2.17 17.56 0.04
N ARG A 156 1.31 18.58 0.08
CA ARG A 156 1.74 19.97 -0.13
C ARG A 156 2.65 20.44 1.00
N ASP A 157 2.30 20.15 2.23
CA ASP A 157 3.05 20.59 3.40
C ASP A 157 4.42 19.86 3.43
N TRP A 158 4.47 18.57 3.11
CA TRP A 158 5.72 17.81 2.95
C TRP A 158 6.63 18.36 1.85
N LEU A 159 6.08 18.59 0.64
CA LEU A 159 6.85 19.07 -0.51
C LEU A 159 7.19 20.57 -0.46
N GLY A 160 6.52 21.32 0.41
CA GLY A 160 6.80 22.74 0.65
C GLY A 160 7.77 22.98 1.80
N ASP A 161 8.17 21.94 2.52
CA ASP A 161 9.14 22.04 3.61
C ASP A 161 10.57 22.12 3.03
N GLN A 162 11.27 23.19 3.40
CA GLN A 162 12.64 23.45 2.95
C GLN A 162 13.62 22.35 3.42
N ALA A 163 13.33 21.67 4.54
CA ALA A 163 14.16 20.58 5.05
C ALA A 163 14.20 19.38 4.08
N HIS A 164 13.18 19.20 3.25
CA HIS A 164 13.09 18.10 2.29
C HIS A 164 13.49 18.51 0.86
N GLU A 165 14.02 19.72 0.67
CA GLU A 165 14.53 20.15 -0.63
C GLU A 165 15.81 19.40 -1.00
N ASP A 166 15.96 19.13 -2.31
CA ASP A 166 17.12 18.42 -2.86
C ASP A 166 18.45 19.07 -2.40
N GLY A 167 18.48 20.39 -2.20
CA GLY A 167 19.65 21.13 -1.71
C GLY A 167 20.05 20.79 -0.27
N GLU A 168 19.09 20.65 0.64
CA GLU A 168 19.34 20.28 2.04
C GLU A 168 19.68 18.78 2.15
N ILE A 169 19.02 17.92 1.36
CA ILE A 169 19.35 16.49 1.28
C ILE A 169 20.80 16.29 0.80
N VAL A 170 21.24 17.04 -0.22
CA VAL A 170 22.63 16.99 -0.71
C VAL A 170 23.63 17.46 0.36
N LYS A 171 23.28 18.49 1.14
CA LYS A 171 24.12 18.95 2.25
C LYS A 171 24.24 17.87 3.34
N ALA A 172 23.13 17.24 3.72
CA ALA A 172 23.10 16.14 4.68
C ALA A 172 24.03 15.00 4.24
N LEU A 173 23.86 14.52 3.00
CA LEU A 173 24.67 13.44 2.42
C LEU A 173 26.16 13.75 2.27
N ARG A 174 26.54 15.03 2.18
CA ARG A 174 27.95 15.47 2.08
C ARG A 174 28.57 15.79 3.43
N GLY A 175 27.79 15.80 4.51
CA GLY A 175 28.26 16.05 5.86
C GLY A 175 29.20 14.96 6.35
N LYS A 176 30.16 15.32 7.22
CA LYS A 176 31.08 14.35 7.86
C LYS A 176 30.38 13.46 8.88
N GLU A 177 29.26 13.92 9.44
CA GLU A 177 28.31 13.17 10.30
C GLU A 177 26.96 13.05 9.56
N SER A 178 26.99 12.54 8.33
CA SER A 178 25.74 12.30 7.58
C SER A 178 24.95 11.19 8.25
N ASP A 179 23.73 11.50 8.70
CA ASP A 179 22.71 10.49 8.93
C ASP A 179 22.16 10.04 7.56
N ILE A 180 22.70 8.93 7.06
CA ILE A 180 22.33 8.39 5.75
C ILE A 180 20.89 7.88 5.76
N ASP A 181 20.42 7.33 6.88
CA ASP A 181 19.09 6.75 7.00
C ASP A 181 18.02 7.84 6.99
N GLU A 182 18.27 8.96 7.67
CA GLU A 182 17.41 10.15 7.61
C GLU A 182 17.33 10.72 6.18
N ALA A 183 18.47 10.84 5.50
CA ALA A 183 18.50 11.31 4.11
C ALA A 183 17.76 10.36 3.15
N LEU A 184 17.94 9.05 3.30
CA LEU A 184 17.22 8.05 2.50
C LEU A 184 15.71 8.10 2.77
N SER A 185 15.32 8.23 4.04
CA SER A 185 13.92 8.39 4.43
C SER A 185 13.32 9.63 3.78
N ALA A 186 14.00 10.78 3.81
CA ALA A 186 13.55 12.00 3.16
C ALA A 186 13.39 11.83 1.64
N ILE A 187 14.34 11.18 0.97
CA ILE A 187 14.29 10.90 -0.47
C ILE A 187 13.09 10.01 -0.84
N LEU A 188 12.90 8.91 -0.10
CA LEU A 188 11.82 7.94 -0.36
C LEU A 188 10.45 8.59 -0.16
N ASN A 189 10.25 9.26 0.98
CA ASN A 189 8.98 9.92 1.30
C ASN A 189 8.66 11.07 0.33
N THR A 190 9.67 11.84 -0.08
CA THR A 190 9.52 12.90 -1.10
C THR A 190 9.14 12.31 -2.46
N THR A 191 9.74 11.18 -2.85
CA THR A 191 9.40 10.50 -4.10
C THR A 191 7.95 10.00 -4.10
N ILE A 192 7.50 9.41 -3.00
CA ILE A 192 6.10 9.00 -2.82
C ILE A 192 5.16 10.22 -2.91
N CYS A 193 5.46 11.30 -2.20
CA CYS A 193 4.64 12.51 -2.23
C CYS A 193 4.56 13.14 -3.63
N ARG A 194 5.69 13.19 -4.37
CA ARG A 194 5.72 13.64 -5.77
C ARG A 194 4.84 12.77 -6.67
N ALA A 195 4.89 11.44 -6.51
CA ALA A 195 4.06 10.52 -7.29
C ALA A 195 2.55 10.75 -7.01
N LEU A 196 2.18 10.94 -5.74
CA LEU A 196 0.80 11.19 -5.33
C LEU A 196 0.29 12.57 -5.80
N ALA A 197 1.15 13.60 -5.78
CA ALA A 197 0.81 14.91 -6.35
C ALA A 197 0.51 14.80 -7.86
N CYS A 198 1.34 14.08 -8.60
CA CYS A 198 1.13 13.82 -10.02
C CYS A 198 -0.19 13.07 -10.28
N PHE A 199 -0.51 12.09 -9.45
CA PHE A 199 -1.78 11.36 -9.52
C PHE A 199 -2.99 12.26 -9.31
N ASP A 200 -3.03 13.10 -8.25
CA ASP A 200 -4.16 14.01 -7.99
C ASP A 200 -4.35 15.02 -9.13
N LEU A 201 -3.25 15.59 -9.64
CA LEU A 201 -3.28 16.52 -10.78
C LEU A 201 -3.89 15.86 -12.03
N ARG A 202 -3.52 14.61 -12.33
CA ARG A 202 -4.06 13.87 -13.47
C ARG A 202 -5.55 13.55 -13.29
N SER A 203 -5.94 13.08 -12.11
CA SER A 203 -7.33 12.80 -11.76
C SER A 203 -8.25 14.02 -11.87
N ARG A 204 -7.74 15.23 -11.57
CA ARG A 204 -8.48 16.48 -11.77
C ARG A 204 -8.67 16.83 -13.25
N ARG A 205 -7.63 16.65 -14.08
CA ARG A 205 -7.71 16.92 -15.53
C ARG A 205 -8.71 16.00 -16.22
N THR A 206 -8.80 14.73 -15.82
CA THR A 206 -9.78 13.79 -16.36
C THR A 206 -11.21 14.13 -15.92
N ASN A 207 -11.42 14.62 -14.70
CA ASN A 207 -12.75 15.05 -14.26
C ASN A 207 -13.22 16.33 -14.97
N LEU A 208 -12.31 17.28 -15.23
CA LEU A 208 -12.61 18.50 -15.99
C LEU A 208 -12.93 18.25 -17.48
N SER A 209 -12.39 17.17 -18.07
CA SER A 209 -12.74 16.79 -19.46
C SER A 209 -14.10 16.10 -19.56
N GLN A 210 -14.51 15.37 -18.53
CA GLN A 210 -15.82 14.70 -18.47
C GLN A 210 -16.97 15.65 -18.11
N SER A 211 -16.71 16.77 -17.44
CA SER A 211 -17.71 17.75 -17.03
C SER A 211 -18.05 18.81 -18.11
N ARG A 212 -17.51 18.71 -19.34
CA ARG A 212 -17.96 19.56 -20.45
C ARG A 212 -19.30 19.04 -20.99
N PRO A 213 -20.40 19.82 -20.97
CA PRO A 213 -21.63 19.39 -21.61
C PRO A 213 -21.38 19.18 -23.11
N ARG A 214 -21.89 18.08 -23.67
CA ARG A 214 -21.93 17.85 -25.13
C ARG A 214 -22.90 18.86 -25.76
N GLY A 215 -22.47 20.12 -25.85
CA GLY A 215 -23.21 21.19 -26.52
C GLY A 215 -23.03 21.12 -28.03
N CYS A 216 -24.12 20.76 -28.71
CA CYS A 216 -24.52 21.18 -30.05
C CYS A 216 -23.41 21.54 -31.07
N CYS A 217 -22.90 20.54 -31.79
CA CYS A 217 -22.39 20.75 -33.15
C CYS A 217 -23.23 19.94 -34.13
N SER A 218 -24.42 20.45 -34.46
CA SER A 218 -25.13 20.09 -35.69
C SER A 218 -24.51 20.88 -36.84
N SER A 219 -23.68 20.23 -37.65
CA SER A 219 -23.16 20.78 -38.90
C SER A 219 -24.25 20.78 -39.98
N PRO A 220 -24.43 21.86 -40.76
CA PRO A 220 -25.28 21.84 -41.94
C PRO A 220 -24.54 21.14 -43.09
N GLN A 221 -25.14 20.08 -43.65
CA GLN A 221 -24.72 19.52 -44.93
C GLN A 221 -25.02 20.53 -46.04
N SER A 222 -23.99 21.19 -46.59
CA SER A 222 -24.11 21.96 -47.83
C SER A 222 -23.72 21.09 -49.02
N ALA A 223 -24.74 20.74 -49.80
CA ALA A 223 -24.63 20.14 -51.12
C ALA A 223 -23.93 21.08 -52.11
N TRP A 224 -22.96 20.56 -52.86
CA TRP A 224 -22.60 21.07 -54.18
C TRP A 224 -22.29 19.91 -55.12
N ARG A 225 -23.30 19.59 -55.94
CA ARG A 225 -23.16 18.92 -57.25
C ARG A 225 -22.81 19.96 -58.31
N THR A 226 -22.34 19.47 -59.46
CA THR A 226 -22.02 20.15 -60.74
C THR A 226 -20.71 20.92 -60.74
N THR A 227 -19.77 20.72 -61.67
CA THR A 227 -19.80 20.10 -63.02
C THR A 227 -18.62 19.17 -63.24
#